data_AF-A0A1C5WUV2-F1
#
_entry.id   AF-A0A1C5WUV2-F1
#
_cell.length_a   1.000
_cell.length_b   1.000
_cell.length_c   1.000
_cell.angle_alpha   90.00
_cell.angle_beta   90.00
_cell.angle_gamma   90.00
#
_symmetry.space_group_name_H-M   'P 1'
#
loop_
_entity.id
_entity.type
_entity.pdbx_description
1 polymer ?
#
loop_
_entity_poly.entity_id
_entity_poly.type
_entity_poly.pdbx_seq_one_letter_code
_entity_poly.pdbx_strand_id
1 'polypeptide(L)'
;MKRKLLAFLGCFVLVFCFAGCERDYERTTYQKDLDLAVEAEPNSIADLEEEMTKIAHEYDENGLLTEAMAVFFGDEDIANEKGTLSFTYCSYNEETKRSTTVILTYDMYDKKVTKVNYDQGLAKLSEELTKPIWEDGKKIPFSFIFEKVREEDDFKNKIGGENITLTVEFTSANVETSLI
;
A
#
# COMPACT_ATOMS: atom_id res chain seq x y z
N MET A 1 41.83 -47.46 52.49
CA MET A 1 40.76 -48.24 51.80
C MET A 1 39.40 -47.63 52.13
N LYS A 2 38.51 -47.62 51.12
CA LYS A 2 37.08 -47.22 51.12
C LYS A 2 36.74 -45.74 50.91
N ARG A 3 36.72 -45.39 49.62
CA ARG A 3 35.78 -44.45 48.97
C ARG A 3 34.32 -44.81 49.31
N LYS A 4 33.46 -43.80 49.46
CA LYS A 4 32.01 -43.80 49.15
C LYS A 4 31.67 -42.37 48.68
N LEU A 5 31.64 -42.08 47.39
CA LEU A 5 30.51 -42.17 46.43
C LEU A 5 29.18 -41.56 46.92
N LEU A 6 28.93 -40.35 46.40
CA LEU A 6 27.71 -39.80 45.77
C LEU A 6 26.31 -40.35 46.12
N ALA A 7 25.40 -39.40 46.37
CA ALA A 7 24.14 -39.14 45.65
C ALA A 7 22.90 -38.94 46.54
N PHE A 8 22.34 -37.72 46.52
CA PHE A 8 20.94 -37.34 46.72
C PHE A 8 20.84 -35.94 46.08
N LEU A 9 20.47 -35.77 44.81
CA LEU A 9 19.16 -35.94 44.18
C LEU A 9 18.05 -35.17 44.94
N GLY A 10 17.58 -34.07 44.34
CA GLY A 10 16.21 -33.58 44.56
C GLY A 10 16.05 -32.15 45.07
N CYS A 11 16.22 -31.16 44.20
CA CYS A 11 15.28 -30.03 44.15
C CYS A 11 15.36 -29.40 42.76
N PHE A 12 14.44 -29.87 41.91
CA PHE A 12 14.14 -29.33 40.60
C PHE A 12 13.46 -27.98 40.81
N VAL A 13 14.24 -26.90 40.82
CA VAL A 13 13.70 -25.53 40.78
C VAL A 13 13.39 -25.23 39.31
N LEU A 14 12.27 -25.77 38.82
CA LEU A 14 11.61 -25.25 37.62
C LEU A 14 10.82 -24.00 38.06
N VAL A 15 11.53 -22.88 38.20
CA VAL A 15 10.87 -21.59 38.10
C VAL A 15 10.63 -21.39 36.60
N PHE A 16 9.43 -21.74 36.15
CA PHE A 16 8.87 -21.21 34.92
C PHE A 16 8.70 -19.70 35.12
N CYS A 17 9.78 -18.95 34.90
CA CYS A 17 9.66 -17.56 34.51
C CYS A 17 9.03 -17.56 33.12
N PHE A 18 7.71 -17.65 33.04
CA PHE A 18 6.99 -16.99 31.94
C PHE A 18 7.16 -15.50 32.17
N ALA A 19 8.37 -14.99 31.88
CA ALA A 19 8.52 -13.63 31.43
C ALA A 19 7.81 -13.61 30.09
N GLY A 20 6.49 -13.39 30.13
CA GLY A 20 5.81 -12.76 29.03
C GLY A 20 6.58 -11.48 28.80
N CYS A 21 7.48 -11.50 27.82
CA CYS A 21 8.02 -10.26 27.27
C CYS A 21 6.79 -9.57 26.68
N GLU A 22 6.16 -8.70 27.46
CA GLU A 22 5.41 -7.57 26.88
C GLU A 22 6.45 -6.84 26.03
N ARG A 23 6.51 -7.23 24.75
CA ARG A 23 7.22 -6.46 23.75
C ARG A 23 6.38 -5.20 23.62
N ASP A 24 6.88 -4.09 24.17
CA ASP A 24 6.36 -2.77 23.87
C ASP A 24 6.55 -2.53 22.38
N TYR A 25 5.50 -2.85 21.64
CA TYR A 25 5.44 -2.72 20.21
C TYR A 25 5.08 -1.27 19.87
N GLU A 26 6.07 -0.37 19.93
CA GLU A 26 5.87 1.02 19.52
C GLU A 26 5.41 1.09 18.06
N ARG A 27 4.54 2.06 17.77
CA ARG A 27 4.08 2.36 16.42
C ARG A 27 5.22 3.03 15.67
N THR A 28 5.54 2.52 14.49
CA THR A 28 6.56 3.08 13.61
C THR A 28 5.86 3.77 12.45
N THR A 29 6.09 5.06 12.27
CA THR A 29 5.58 5.80 11.10
C THR A 29 6.65 6.75 10.58
N TYR A 30 6.76 6.84 9.25
CA TYR A 30 7.61 7.82 8.60
C TYR A 30 7.16 8.08 7.17
N GLN A 31 7.59 9.22 6.65
CA GLN A 31 7.51 9.56 5.23
C GLN A 31 8.92 9.77 4.71
N LYS A 32 9.17 9.35 3.48
CA LYS A 32 10.45 9.56 2.80
C LYS A 32 10.20 9.96 1.35
N ASP A 33 10.85 11.03 0.91
CA ASP A 33 10.88 11.40 -0.50
C ASP A 33 11.81 10.45 -1.25
N LEU A 34 11.39 10.09 -2.46
CA LEU A 34 12.07 9.16 -3.35
C LEU A 34 12.29 9.85 -4.70
N ASP A 35 13.23 9.32 -5.47
CA ASP A 35 13.48 9.71 -6.86
C ASP A 35 13.84 8.44 -7.63
N LEU A 36 12.83 7.57 -7.76
CA LEU A 36 12.96 6.27 -8.42
C LEU A 36 12.23 6.32 -9.76
N ALA A 37 12.99 6.29 -10.85
CA ALA A 37 12.41 6.15 -12.19
C ALA A 37 11.78 4.75 -12.33
N VAL A 38 10.61 4.71 -12.97
CA VAL A 38 9.89 3.49 -13.32
C VAL A 38 9.98 3.34 -14.83
N GLU A 39 10.29 2.14 -15.31
CA GLU A 39 10.46 1.90 -16.75
C GLU A 39 9.12 1.70 -17.45
N ALA A 40 8.13 1.15 -16.76
CA ALA A 40 6.79 0.92 -17.27
C ALA A 40 6.04 2.22 -17.62
N GLU A 41 5.28 2.16 -18.71
CA GLU A 41 4.36 3.22 -19.11
C GLU A 41 3.06 3.13 -18.29
N PRO A 42 2.58 4.23 -17.69
CA PRO A 42 1.46 4.22 -16.78
C PRO A 42 0.12 4.21 -17.53
N ASN A 43 -0.17 3.18 -18.33
CA ASN A 43 -1.45 3.08 -19.05
C ASN A 43 -2.58 2.50 -18.19
N SER A 44 -2.23 1.71 -17.17
CA SER A 44 -3.15 1.09 -16.21
C SER A 44 -2.41 0.80 -14.89
N ILE A 45 -3.16 0.40 -13.85
CA ILE A 45 -2.56 -0.07 -12.59
C ILE A 45 -1.73 -1.34 -12.81
N ALA A 46 -2.21 -2.25 -13.66
CA ALA A 46 -1.54 -3.51 -13.96
C ALA A 46 -0.14 -3.33 -14.59
N ASP A 47 0.04 -2.29 -15.41
CA ASP A 47 1.33 -2.02 -16.06
C ASP A 47 2.42 -1.61 -15.06
N LEU A 48 2.04 -0.97 -13.96
CA LEU A 48 2.96 -0.50 -12.92
C LEU A 48 3.11 -1.50 -11.76
N GLU A 49 2.19 -2.46 -11.63
CA GLU A 49 2.05 -3.32 -10.45
C GLU A 49 3.35 -4.06 -10.09
N GLU A 50 4.06 -4.61 -11.08
CA GLU A 50 5.30 -5.36 -10.83
C GLU A 50 6.37 -4.48 -10.17
N GLU A 51 6.65 -3.31 -10.75
CA GLU A 51 7.65 -2.39 -10.22
C GLU A 51 7.22 -1.79 -8.87
N MET A 52 5.95 -1.41 -8.73
CA MET A 52 5.43 -0.88 -7.47
C MET A 52 5.48 -1.92 -6.36
N THR A 53 5.16 -3.17 -6.66
CA THR A 53 5.20 -4.27 -5.69
C THR A 53 6.63 -4.53 -5.24
N LYS A 54 7.57 -4.53 -6.19
CA LYS A 54 9.00 -4.67 -5.87
C LYS A 54 9.48 -3.55 -4.93
N ILE A 55 9.11 -2.30 -5.20
CA ILE A 55 9.48 -1.16 -4.34
C ILE A 55 8.81 -1.29 -2.97
N ALA A 56 7.52 -1.62 -2.91
CA ALA A 56 6.78 -1.77 -1.64
C ALA A 56 7.36 -2.90 -0.77
N HIS A 57 7.82 -3.99 -1.40
CA HIS A 57 8.43 -5.13 -0.71
C HIS A 57 9.81 -4.83 -0.12
N GLU A 58 10.45 -3.71 -0.48
CA GLU A 58 11.63 -3.21 0.26
C GLU A 58 11.26 -2.71 1.67
N TYR A 59 9.98 -2.37 1.90
CA TYR A 59 9.45 -1.88 3.16
C TYR A 59 8.66 -2.95 3.92
N ASP A 60 7.93 -3.80 3.20
CA ASP A 60 7.18 -4.93 3.74
C ASP A 60 7.00 -6.04 2.70
N GLU A 61 7.75 -7.13 2.84
CA GLU A 61 7.75 -8.27 1.92
C GLU A 61 6.39 -8.98 1.79
N ASN A 62 5.50 -8.81 2.79
CA ASN A 62 4.18 -9.43 2.82
C ASN A 62 3.07 -8.47 2.39
N GLY A 63 3.41 -7.26 1.94
CA GLY A 63 2.46 -6.26 1.51
C GLY A 63 1.63 -6.75 0.32
N LEU A 64 0.31 -6.73 0.47
CA LEU A 64 -0.67 -6.97 -0.59
C LEU A 64 -1.14 -5.62 -1.13
N LEU A 65 -1.16 -5.44 -2.46
CA LEU A 65 -1.74 -4.25 -3.07
C LEU A 65 -3.26 -4.28 -2.88
N THR A 66 -3.78 -3.48 -1.95
CA THR A 66 -5.20 -3.50 -1.55
C THR A 66 -6.01 -2.36 -2.13
N GLU A 67 -5.35 -1.26 -2.47
CA GLU A 67 -5.98 -0.07 -3.03
C GLU A 67 -4.99 0.66 -3.94
N ALA A 68 -5.51 1.24 -5.01
CA ALA A 68 -4.77 2.22 -5.80
C ALA A 68 -5.69 3.40 -6.10
N MET A 69 -5.13 4.60 -6.16
CA MET A 69 -5.91 5.81 -6.42
C MET A 69 -5.18 6.69 -7.42
N ALA A 70 -5.88 7.10 -8.47
CA ALA A 70 -5.42 8.10 -9.42
C ALA A 70 -6.08 9.44 -9.13
N VAL A 71 -5.29 10.51 -9.15
CA VAL A 71 -5.76 11.88 -8.93
C VAL A 71 -5.33 12.75 -10.11
N PHE A 72 -6.31 13.40 -10.74
CA PHE A 72 -6.12 14.31 -11.87
C PHE A 72 -6.71 15.67 -11.54
N PHE A 73 -5.96 16.74 -11.82
CA PHE A 73 -6.38 18.12 -11.57
C PHE A 73 -7.03 18.75 -12.80
N GLY A 74 -8.04 19.58 -12.55
CA GLY A 74 -8.77 20.33 -13.57
C GLY A 74 -7.91 21.36 -14.31
N ASP A 75 -8.37 21.75 -15.49
CA ASP A 75 -7.69 22.62 -16.47
C ASP A 75 -6.32 22.12 -17.00
N GLU A 76 -5.83 21.00 -16.48
CA GLU A 76 -4.80 20.20 -17.11
C GLU A 76 -5.41 19.34 -18.24
N ASP A 77 -4.64 19.12 -19.30
CA ASP A 77 -5.08 18.22 -20.37
C ASP A 77 -5.09 16.81 -19.80
N ILE A 78 -6.27 16.20 -19.77
CA ILE A 78 -6.46 14.83 -19.29
C ILE A 78 -5.61 13.88 -20.16
N ALA A 79 -5.44 14.19 -21.45
CA ALA A 79 -4.64 13.39 -22.37
C ALA A 79 -3.13 13.49 -22.13
N ASN A 80 -2.66 14.44 -21.29
CA ASN A 80 -1.25 14.54 -20.94
C ASN A 80 -0.87 13.65 -19.76
N GLU A 81 -1.79 12.84 -19.22
CA GLU A 81 -1.54 11.90 -18.12
C GLU A 81 -0.91 12.59 -16.90
N LYS A 82 -1.14 13.90 -16.74
CA LYS A 82 -0.65 14.64 -15.60
C LYS A 82 -1.52 14.34 -14.40
N GLY A 83 -0.96 13.60 -13.47
CA GLY A 83 -1.64 13.16 -12.27
C GLY A 83 -0.69 12.43 -11.34
N THR A 84 -1.23 12.07 -10.18
CA THR A 84 -0.53 11.23 -9.22
C THR A 84 -1.28 9.94 -9.04
N LEU A 85 -0.54 8.83 -9.02
CA LEU A 85 -1.05 7.55 -8.56
C LEU A 85 -0.55 7.29 -7.14
N SER A 86 -1.39 6.74 -6.28
CA SER A 86 -0.95 6.13 -5.03
C SER A 86 -1.26 4.64 -5.02
N PHE A 87 -0.30 3.84 -4.54
CA PHE A 87 -0.44 2.40 -4.39
C PHE A 87 -0.33 2.06 -2.91
N THR A 88 -1.39 1.49 -2.35
CA THR A 88 -1.49 1.14 -0.94
C THR A 88 -1.30 -0.36 -0.77
N TYR A 89 -0.21 -0.72 -0.11
CA TYR A 89 0.11 -2.07 0.28
C TYR A 89 -0.17 -2.28 1.76
N CYS A 90 -0.94 -3.30 2.07
CA CYS A 90 -1.31 -3.64 3.44
C CYS A 90 -0.88 -5.08 3.77
N SER A 91 -0.43 -5.28 5.00
CA SER A 91 -0.23 -6.62 5.57
C SER A 91 -0.67 -6.66 7.02
N TYR A 92 -1.01 -7.85 7.51
CA TYR A 92 -1.31 -8.07 8.91
C TYR A 92 -0.65 -9.37 9.39
N ASN A 93 0.15 -9.24 10.44
CA ASN A 93 0.86 -10.37 11.04
C ASN A 93 0.07 -10.87 12.26
N GLU A 94 -0.52 -12.05 12.12
CA GLU A 94 -1.36 -12.67 13.17
C GLU A 94 -0.59 -13.00 14.46
N GLU A 95 0.71 -13.27 14.40
CA GLU A 95 1.51 -13.61 15.58
C GLU A 95 1.81 -12.39 16.44
N THR A 96 2.11 -11.26 15.79
CA THR A 96 2.46 -10.00 16.46
C THR A 96 1.28 -9.06 16.63
N LYS A 97 0.15 -9.36 15.98
CA LYS A 97 -1.05 -8.49 15.90
C LYS A 97 -0.73 -7.09 15.35
N ARG A 98 0.31 -6.99 14.52
CA ARG A 98 0.72 -5.74 13.86
C ARG A 98 0.20 -5.70 12.43
N SER A 99 -0.29 -4.53 12.03
CA SER A 99 -0.54 -4.21 10.63
C SER A 99 0.56 -3.31 10.10
N THR A 100 0.89 -3.46 8.83
CA THR A 100 1.75 -2.54 8.08
C THR A 100 0.95 -1.96 6.92
N THR A 101 1.12 -0.67 6.69
CA THR A 101 0.62 0.06 5.52
C THR A 101 1.79 0.79 4.88
N VAL A 102 1.98 0.54 3.59
CA VAL A 102 2.98 1.21 2.74
C VAL A 102 2.24 1.89 1.60
N ILE A 103 2.37 3.20 1.47
CA ILE A 103 1.76 3.96 0.38
C ILE A 103 2.87 4.54 -0.47
N LEU A 104 2.95 4.12 -1.72
CA LEU A 104 3.85 4.70 -2.72
C LEU A 104 3.10 5.79 -3.49
N THR A 105 3.71 6.95 -3.69
CA THR A 105 3.21 7.98 -4.61
C THR A 105 4.04 7.98 -5.88
N TYR A 106 3.38 7.86 -7.01
CA TYR A 106 3.94 7.88 -8.35
C TYR A 106 3.45 9.12 -9.10
N ASP A 107 4.40 9.87 -9.65
CA ASP A 107 4.15 10.98 -10.56
C ASP A 107 4.10 10.44 -12.00
N MET A 108 2.94 10.55 -12.63
CA MET A 108 2.71 10.01 -13.97
C MET A 108 3.44 10.80 -15.05
N TYR A 109 3.66 12.10 -14.84
CA TYR A 109 4.33 12.96 -15.81
C TYR A 109 5.84 12.74 -15.80
N ASP A 110 6.44 12.75 -14.60
CA ASP A 110 7.87 12.53 -14.42
C ASP A 110 8.26 11.04 -14.45
N LYS A 111 7.27 10.14 -14.42
CA LYS A 111 7.40 8.68 -14.42
C LYS A 111 8.26 8.15 -13.28
N LYS A 112 7.98 8.65 -12.08
CA LYS A 112 8.80 8.39 -10.89
C LYS A 112 7.96 8.11 -9.66
N VAL A 113 8.45 7.19 -8.82
CA VAL A 113 8.00 7.13 -7.43
C VAL A 113 8.70 8.26 -6.67
N THR A 114 7.90 9.19 -6.18
CA THR A 114 8.36 10.43 -5.54
C THR A 114 8.32 10.37 -4.02
N LYS A 115 7.56 9.43 -3.45
CA LYS A 115 7.37 9.35 -2.00
C LYS A 115 6.92 7.96 -1.57
N VAL A 116 7.31 7.61 -0.35
CA VAL A 116 6.72 6.50 0.41
C VAL A 116 6.23 7.01 1.77
N ASN A 117 5.04 6.56 2.16
CA ASN A 117 4.55 6.66 3.54
C ASN A 117 4.51 5.25 4.13
N TYR A 118 5.10 5.10 5.31
CA TYR A 118 5.12 3.84 6.06
C TYR A 118 4.41 4.04 7.40
N ASP A 119 3.54 3.10 7.75
CA ASP A 119 2.93 3.00 9.07
C ASP A 119 2.85 1.54 9.51
N GLN A 120 3.32 1.26 10.72
CA GLN A 120 3.21 -0.06 11.32
C GLN A 120 2.87 0.07 12.79
N GLY A 121 1.82 -0.63 13.23
CA GLY A 121 1.37 -0.58 14.62
C GLY A 121 0.44 -1.72 14.98
N LEU A 122 0.01 -1.73 16.24
CA LEU A 122 -1.01 -2.65 16.72
C LEU A 122 -2.37 -2.20 16.18
N ALA A 123 -2.84 -2.86 15.13
CA ALA A 123 -4.18 -2.72 14.63
C ALA A 123 -4.57 -3.95 13.82
N LYS A 124 -5.85 -4.31 13.88
CA LYS A 124 -6.44 -5.21 12.91
C LYS A 124 -6.95 -4.35 11.75
N LEU A 125 -6.52 -4.67 10.54
CA LEU A 125 -7.03 -4.04 9.34
C LEU A 125 -8.50 -4.41 9.11
N SER A 126 -9.24 -3.53 8.43
CA SER A 126 -10.58 -3.88 7.94
C SER A 126 -10.47 -5.07 6.97
N GLU A 127 -11.56 -5.81 6.78
CA GLU A 127 -11.58 -6.93 5.83
C GLU A 127 -11.23 -6.47 4.40
N GLU A 128 -11.65 -5.27 4.03
CA GLU A 128 -11.35 -4.66 2.74
C GLU A 128 -9.85 -4.40 2.54
N LEU A 129 -9.17 -3.83 3.53
CA LEU A 129 -7.71 -3.61 3.54
C LEU A 129 -6.89 -4.90 3.71
N THR A 130 -7.53 -6.06 3.58
CA THR A 130 -6.86 -7.37 3.50
C THR A 130 -7.14 -8.11 2.20
N LYS A 131 -7.93 -7.51 1.30
CA LYS A 131 -8.24 -8.08 -0.02
C LYS A 131 -7.43 -7.36 -1.10
N PRO A 132 -6.89 -8.10 -2.08
CA PRO A 132 -6.21 -7.47 -3.21
C PRO A 132 -7.21 -6.65 -4.04
N ILE A 133 -6.70 -5.66 -4.78
CA ILE A 133 -7.48 -4.92 -5.77
C ILE A 133 -8.13 -5.91 -6.76
N TRP A 134 -9.34 -5.56 -7.21
CA TRP A 134 -10.04 -6.32 -8.24
C TRP A 134 -9.21 -6.47 -9.52
N GLU A 135 -8.88 -7.72 -9.87
CA GLU A 135 -7.95 -8.06 -10.96
C GLU A 135 -8.31 -7.47 -12.33
N ASP A 136 -9.60 -7.41 -12.67
CA ASP A 136 -10.03 -6.83 -13.94
C ASP A 136 -10.04 -5.30 -13.89
N GLY A 137 -10.27 -4.72 -12.70
CA GLY A 137 -10.15 -3.29 -12.46
C GLY A 137 -8.74 -2.77 -12.72
N LYS A 138 -7.70 -3.53 -12.32
CA LYS A 138 -6.29 -3.16 -12.55
C LYS A 138 -5.94 -3.00 -14.03
N LYS A 139 -6.63 -3.72 -14.91
CA LYS A 139 -6.37 -3.75 -16.37
C LYS A 139 -7.13 -2.66 -17.12
N ILE A 140 -7.99 -1.89 -16.45
CA ILE A 140 -8.73 -0.81 -17.10
C ILE A 140 -7.74 0.27 -17.53
N PRO A 141 -7.65 0.59 -18.84
CA PRO A 141 -6.78 1.67 -19.29
C PRO A 141 -7.28 3.02 -18.76
N PHE A 142 -6.36 3.90 -18.34
CA PHE A 142 -6.75 5.25 -17.90
C PHE A 142 -7.48 6.03 -19.00
N SER A 143 -7.12 5.81 -20.27
CA SER A 143 -7.84 6.39 -21.42
C SER A 143 -9.33 6.04 -21.43
N PHE A 144 -9.70 4.82 -21.08
CA PHE A 144 -11.09 4.39 -21.01
C PHE A 144 -11.85 5.09 -19.87
N ILE A 145 -11.20 5.25 -18.71
CA ILE A 145 -11.79 5.98 -17.56
C ILE A 145 -12.08 7.43 -17.96
N PHE A 146 -11.14 8.08 -18.65
CA PHE A 146 -11.33 9.44 -19.12
C PHE A 146 -12.44 9.58 -20.17
N GLU A 147 -12.57 8.60 -21.07
CA GLU A 147 -13.71 8.56 -22.00
C GLU A 147 -15.04 8.47 -21.26
N LYS A 148 -15.13 7.62 -20.24
CA LYS A 148 -16.34 7.46 -19.41
C LYS A 148 -16.71 8.75 -18.68
N VAL A 149 -15.73 9.41 -18.04
CA VAL A 149 -15.97 10.67 -17.32
C VAL A 149 -16.44 11.77 -18.29
N ARG A 150 -15.89 11.85 -19.51
CA ARG A 150 -16.36 12.81 -20.53
C ARG A 150 -17.81 12.59 -20.96
N GLU A 151 -18.24 11.33 -21.06
CA GLU A 151 -19.64 11.00 -21.40
C GLU A 151 -20.63 11.46 -20.32
N GLU A 152 -20.22 11.44 -19.04
CA GLU A 152 -21.09 11.74 -17.91
C GLU A 152 -21.19 13.25 -17.61
N ASP A 153 -20.11 14.01 -17.79
CA ASP A 153 -20.00 15.40 -17.32
C ASP A 153 -19.87 16.46 -18.45
N ASP A 154 -20.04 16.08 -19.72
CA ASP A 154 -19.88 16.97 -20.91
C ASP A 154 -18.50 17.68 -20.97
N PHE A 155 -17.47 17.01 -20.44
CA PHE A 155 -16.10 17.51 -20.53
C PHE A 155 -15.53 17.41 -21.95
N LYS A 156 -14.68 18.37 -22.31
CA LYS A 156 -13.86 18.30 -23.53
C LYS A 156 -12.58 17.50 -23.24
N ASN A 157 -11.43 17.95 -23.73
CA ASN A 157 -10.13 17.33 -23.44
C ASN A 157 -9.61 17.65 -22.03
N LYS A 158 -10.34 18.46 -21.26
CA LYS A 158 -10.01 18.91 -19.91
C LYS A 158 -11.22 18.78 -19.02
N ILE A 159 -10.99 18.48 -17.75
CA ILE A 159 -11.96 18.71 -16.68
C ILE A 159 -11.98 20.23 -16.47
N GLY A 160 -12.99 20.93 -16.96
CA GLY A 160 -12.97 22.40 -16.99
C GLY A 160 -13.16 23.02 -15.61
N GLY A 161 -12.17 23.76 -15.10
CA GLY A 161 -12.21 24.48 -13.83
C GLY A 161 -10.98 24.26 -12.94
N GLU A 162 -10.34 25.36 -12.52
CA GLU A 162 -9.06 25.39 -11.80
C GLU A 162 -9.08 24.68 -10.42
N ASN A 163 -10.26 24.32 -9.91
CA ASN A 163 -10.43 23.69 -8.60
C ASN A 163 -11.15 22.34 -8.69
N ILE A 164 -11.28 21.76 -9.88
CA ILE A 164 -11.89 20.44 -10.03
C ILE A 164 -10.83 19.35 -9.88
N THR A 165 -11.15 18.29 -9.17
CA THR A 165 -10.30 17.09 -9.05
C THR A 165 -11.09 15.85 -9.42
N LEU A 166 -10.59 15.08 -10.39
CA LEU A 166 -11.07 13.73 -10.67
C LEU A 166 -10.23 12.74 -9.85
N THR A 167 -10.90 11.98 -9.01
CA THR A 167 -10.31 10.85 -8.29
C THR A 167 -10.85 9.56 -8.87
N VAL A 168 -9.97 8.59 -9.11
CA VAL A 168 -10.32 7.24 -9.55
C VAL A 168 -9.76 6.26 -8.53
N GLU A 169 -10.62 5.61 -7.79
CA GLU A 169 -10.26 4.67 -6.74
C GLU A 169 -10.45 3.23 -7.22
N PHE A 170 -9.43 2.40 -7.05
CA PHE A 170 -9.42 0.99 -7.41
C PHE A 170 -9.37 0.16 -6.13
N THR A 171 -10.46 -0.53 -5.83
CA THR A 171 -10.61 -1.32 -4.59
C THR A 171 -10.70 -2.81 -4.89
N SER A 172 -10.87 -3.61 -3.85
CA SER A 172 -11.16 -5.05 -3.99
C SER A 172 -12.52 -5.37 -4.63
N ALA A 173 -13.43 -4.40 -4.71
CA ALA A 173 -14.81 -4.61 -5.16
C ALA A 173 -15.12 -3.99 -6.52
N ASN A 174 -14.56 -2.82 -6.82
CA ASN A 174 -14.93 -2.02 -7.98
C ASN A 174 -13.87 -0.95 -8.30
N VAL A 175 -14.17 -0.17 -9.35
CA VAL A 175 -13.50 1.10 -9.64
C VAL A 175 -14.54 2.20 -9.47
N GLU A 176 -14.23 3.19 -8.63
CA GLU A 176 -15.11 4.32 -8.34
C GLU A 176 -14.48 5.62 -8.83
N THR A 177 -15.30 6.48 -9.43
CA THR A 177 -14.88 7.80 -9.90
C THR A 177 -15.60 8.86 -9.09
N SER A 178 -14.86 9.87 -8.65
CA SER A 178 -15.42 11.03 -7.95
C SER A 178 -14.88 12.32 -8.54
N LEU A 179 -15.76 13.31 -8.65
CA LEU A 179 -15.46 14.63 -9.15
C LEU A 179 -15.88 15.65 -8.10
N ILE A 180 -14.93 16.46 -7.64
CA ILE A 180 -15.12 17.49 -6.61
C ILE A 180 -14.61 18.82 -7.12
#